data_AF-A0A2T5B7U4-F1
#
_entry.id   AF-A0A2T5B7U4-F1
#
_cell.length_a   1.000
_cell.length_b   1.000
_cell.length_c   1.000
_cell.angle_alpha   90.00
_cell.angle_beta   90.00
_cell.angle_gamma   90.00
#
_symmetry.space_group_name_H-M   'P 1'
#
loop_
_entity.id
_entity.type
_entity.pdbx_description
1 polymer ?
#
loop_
_entity_poly.entity_id
_entity_poly.type
_entity_poly.pdbx_seq_one_letter_code
_entity_poly.pdbx_strand_id
1 'polypeptide(L)'
;MCAAGRQRIRNSCGIYPNKLILGPFAYSALKNNDFIASRFRNVDLITADLLAKLFELDEVVEGQAMVANDKGEFANVWGNYAVLAYAPKNPGGVEEPSFGYTDTMKAHPFVEQPYWEENVKSWIYGVTYERAPVLAGMSAGYLFINPAAEE
;
A
#
# COMPACT_ATOMS: atom_id res chain seq x y z
N MET A 1 17.04 6.52 -6.33
CA MET A 1 15.77 5.97 -6.85
C MET A 1 14.56 6.82 -6.45
N CYS A 2 14.26 6.97 -5.15
CA CYS A 2 13.11 7.76 -4.67
C CYS A 2 13.10 9.23 -5.14
N ALA A 3 14.27 9.90 -5.22
CA ALA A 3 14.34 11.29 -5.69
C ALA A 3 13.83 11.48 -7.13
N ALA A 4 14.09 10.54 -8.04
CA ALA A 4 13.61 10.62 -9.41
C ALA A 4 12.08 10.43 -9.51
N GLY A 5 11.54 9.47 -8.75
CA GLY A 5 10.09 9.26 -8.64
C GLY A 5 9.37 10.48 -8.06
N ARG A 6 9.92 11.07 -6.99
CA ARG A 6 9.37 12.31 -6.38
C ARG A 6 9.28 13.46 -7.39
N GLN A 7 10.35 13.70 -8.15
CA GLN A 7 10.34 14.76 -9.16
C GLN A 7 9.39 14.46 -10.33
N ARG A 8 9.26 13.20 -10.73
CA ARG A 8 8.29 12.81 -11.78
C ARG A 8 6.86 13.10 -11.36
N ILE A 9 6.47 12.71 -10.15
CA ILE A 9 5.13 12.97 -9.61
C ILE A 9 4.91 14.49 -9.49
N ARG A 10 5.84 15.21 -8.86
CA ARG A 10 5.76 16.67 -8.72
C ARG A 10 5.61 17.39 -10.06
N ASN A 11 6.37 17.01 -11.07
CA ASN A 11 6.28 17.62 -12.39
C ASN A 11 4.99 17.28 -13.13
N SER A 12 4.30 16.19 -12.75
CA SER A 12 3.09 15.73 -13.42
C SER A 12 1.80 16.26 -12.79
N CYS A 13 1.75 16.38 -11.45
CA CYS A 13 0.56 16.82 -10.72
C CYS A 13 0.76 18.06 -9.83
N GLY A 14 1.98 18.59 -9.73
CA GLY A 14 2.30 19.77 -8.90
C GLY A 14 2.41 19.48 -7.41
N ILE A 15 2.22 18.24 -6.98
CA ILE A 15 2.18 17.81 -5.57
C ILE A 15 3.30 16.82 -5.29
N TYR A 16 3.87 16.86 -4.09
CA TYR A 16 4.82 15.85 -3.65
C TYR A 16 4.09 14.57 -3.19
N PRO A 17 4.62 13.38 -3.53
CA PRO A 17 4.08 12.14 -2.99
C PRO A 17 4.31 12.09 -1.47
N ASN A 18 3.41 11.40 -0.78
CA ASN A 18 3.45 11.30 0.68
C ASN A 18 3.45 9.85 1.19
N LYS A 19 3.16 8.87 0.34
CA LYS A 19 3.14 7.45 0.70
C LYS A 19 4.08 6.64 -0.18
N LEU A 20 4.81 5.71 0.44
CA LEU A 20 5.61 4.71 -0.25
C LEU A 20 5.22 3.31 0.23
N ILE A 21 4.73 2.49 -0.68
CA ILE A 21 4.39 1.10 -0.44
C ILE A 21 5.54 0.25 -0.98
N LEU A 22 6.05 -0.65 -0.15
CA LEU A 22 7.18 -1.52 -0.47
C LEU A 22 6.72 -2.98 -0.39
N GLY A 23 6.97 -3.75 -1.44
CA GLY A 23 6.91 -5.20 -1.35
C GLY A 23 7.96 -5.73 -0.36
N PRO A 24 7.79 -6.96 0.15
CA PRO A 24 8.65 -7.51 1.20
C PRO A 24 10.12 -7.60 0.77
N PHE A 25 10.40 -7.94 -0.49
CA PHE A 25 11.75 -7.96 -1.05
C PHE A 25 12.39 -6.56 -1.05
N ALA A 26 11.64 -5.55 -1.51
CA ALA A 26 12.11 -4.16 -1.54
C ALA A 26 12.37 -3.61 -0.13
N TYR A 27 11.48 -3.91 0.81
CA TYR A 27 11.63 -3.48 2.20
C TYR A 27 12.84 -4.12 2.88
N SER A 28 13.01 -5.44 2.71
CA SER A 28 14.19 -6.18 3.20
C SER A 28 15.50 -5.63 2.60
N ALA A 29 15.53 -5.40 1.28
CA ALA A 29 16.69 -4.82 0.61
C ALA A 29 17.05 -3.43 1.15
N LEU A 30 16.07 -2.58 1.46
CA LEU A 30 16.32 -1.26 2.04
C LEU A 30 16.87 -1.34 3.47
N LYS A 31 16.42 -2.31 4.27
CA LYS A 31 16.94 -2.53 5.63
C LYS A 31 18.38 -3.01 5.64
N ASN A 32 18.78 -3.81 4.64
CA ASN A 32 20.12 -4.37 4.55
C ASN A 32 21.07 -3.54 3.68
N ASN A 33 20.66 -2.34 3.25
CA ASN A 33 21.44 -1.51 2.35
C ASN A 33 22.49 -0.67 3.11
N ASP A 34 23.78 -0.87 2.80
CA ASP A 34 24.88 -0.14 3.44
C ASP A 34 24.79 1.38 3.29
N PHE A 35 24.32 1.87 2.13
CA PHE A 35 24.16 3.30 1.90
C PHE A 35 23.09 3.90 2.82
N ILE A 36 22.00 3.17 3.09
CA ILE A 36 20.94 3.60 4.01
C ILE A 36 21.42 3.46 5.46
N ALA A 37 22.03 2.33 5.82
CA ALA A 37 22.59 2.09 7.16
C ALA A 37 23.60 3.18 7.55
N SER A 38 24.46 3.61 6.62
CA SER A 38 25.45 4.68 6.86
C SER A 38 24.82 6.04 7.21
N ARG A 39 23.55 6.27 6.85
CA ARG A 39 22.80 7.49 7.19
C ARG A 39 22.28 7.46 8.63
N PHE A 40 22.11 6.26 9.20
CA PHE A 40 21.61 6.06 10.56
C PHE A 40 22.74 5.59 11.47
N ARG A 41 23.68 6.50 11.78
CA ARG A 41 24.95 6.19 12.45
C ARG A 41 24.82 5.61 13.88
N ASN A 42 23.63 5.62 14.48
CA ASN A 42 23.37 5.20 15.87
C ASN A 42 22.08 4.37 16.04
N VAL A 43 21.62 3.69 14.98
CA VAL A 43 20.38 2.91 15.05
C VAL A 43 20.68 1.45 14.71
N ASP A 44 20.35 0.55 15.64
CA ASP A 44 20.56 -0.90 15.46
C ASP A 44 19.58 -1.52 14.46
N LEU A 45 18.42 -0.89 14.22
CA LEU A 45 17.37 -1.42 13.34
C LEU A 45 16.69 -0.32 12.52
N ILE A 46 16.70 -0.47 11.19
CA ILE A 46 15.96 0.40 10.27
C ILE A 46 14.47 0.04 10.32
N THR A 47 13.63 1.01 10.67
CA THR A 47 12.16 0.90 10.69
C THR A 47 11.52 1.69 9.56
N ALA A 48 10.25 1.39 9.26
CA ALA A 48 9.47 2.15 8.28
C ALA A 48 9.40 3.66 8.59
N ASP A 49 9.25 4.03 9.86
CA ASP A 49 9.25 5.45 10.28
C ASP A 49 10.58 6.16 9.99
N LEU A 50 11.70 5.46 10.17
CA LEU A 50 13.01 6.01 9.84
C LEU A 50 13.18 6.18 8.33
N LEU A 51 12.70 5.21 7.54
CA LEU A 51 12.67 5.31 6.09
C LEU A 51 11.76 6.46 5.62
N ALA A 52 10.61 6.66 6.26
CA ALA A 52 9.71 7.77 5.96
C ALA A 52 10.40 9.12 6.19
N LYS A 53 11.10 9.28 7.32
CA LYS A 53 11.92 10.47 7.60
C LYS A 53 13.04 10.67 6.59
N LEU A 54 13.75 9.61 6.20
CA LEU A 54 14.84 9.68 5.23
C LEU A 54 14.36 10.10 3.84
N PHE A 55 13.17 9.64 3.43
CA PHE A 55 12.60 9.95 2.12
C PHE A 55 11.71 11.19 2.10
N GLU A 56 11.51 11.83 3.26
CA GLU A 56 10.63 12.98 3.45
C GLU A 56 9.19 12.66 3.00
N LEU A 57 8.67 11.54 3.50
CA LEU A 57 7.31 11.04 3.26
C LEU A 57 6.51 11.01 4.55
N ASP A 58 5.19 11.07 4.44
CA ASP A 58 4.29 10.93 5.60
C ASP A 58 4.27 9.49 6.10
N GLU A 59 4.32 8.52 5.18
CA GLU A 59 4.17 7.11 5.51
C GLU A 59 4.94 6.20 4.57
N VAL A 60 5.58 5.18 5.15
CA VAL A 60 6.17 4.04 4.43
C VAL A 60 5.50 2.78 4.95
N VAL A 61 5.00 1.93 4.06
CA VAL A 61 4.25 0.70 4.41
C VAL A 61 4.88 -0.51 3.74
N GLU A 62 5.00 -1.61 4.48
CA GLU A 62 5.38 -2.91 3.95
C GLU A 62 4.14 -3.72 3.56
N GLY A 63 4.09 -4.18 2.32
CA GLY A 63 3.05 -5.05 1.79
C GLY A 63 3.25 -6.51 2.20
N GLN A 64 2.83 -6.88 3.40
CA GLN A 64 3.04 -8.22 3.98
C GLN A 64 2.05 -9.30 3.51
N ALA A 65 1.07 -8.94 2.68
CA ALA A 65 0.02 -9.85 2.25
C ALA A 65 0.57 -10.99 1.37
N MET A 66 0.16 -12.22 1.69
CA MET A 66 0.46 -13.44 0.94
C MET A 66 -0.82 -14.14 0.51
N VAL A 67 -0.76 -14.84 -0.62
CA VAL A 67 -1.83 -15.69 -1.14
C VAL A 67 -1.34 -17.12 -1.28
N ALA A 68 -2.18 -18.09 -0.96
CA ALA A 68 -1.91 -19.50 -1.19
C ALA A 68 -2.52 -19.94 -2.52
N ASN A 69 -1.80 -20.78 -3.27
CA ASN A 69 -2.34 -21.43 -4.48
C ASN A 69 -2.91 -22.83 -4.17
N ASP A 70 -3.58 -23.44 -5.14
CA ASP A 70 -4.19 -24.78 -5.01
C ASP A 70 -3.18 -25.91 -4.73
N LYS A 71 -1.88 -25.63 -4.90
CA LYS A 71 -0.78 -26.56 -4.60
C LYS A 71 -0.20 -26.36 -3.20
N GLY A 72 -0.72 -25.42 -2.42
CA GLY A 72 -0.25 -25.09 -1.07
C GLY A 72 1.00 -24.21 -1.03
N GLU A 73 1.39 -23.60 -2.15
CA GLU A 73 2.51 -22.66 -2.21
C GLU A 73 2.04 -21.24 -1.89
N PHE A 74 2.86 -20.48 -1.17
CA PHE A 74 2.57 -19.09 -0.84
C PHE A 74 3.30 -18.13 -1.77
N ALA A 75 2.59 -17.12 -2.28
CA ALA A 75 3.13 -16.06 -3.09
C ALA A 75 2.84 -14.68 -2.47
N ASN A 76 3.80 -13.77 -2.57
CA ASN A 76 3.64 -12.39 -2.10
C ASN A 76 2.72 -11.61 -3.05
N VAL A 77 1.68 -10.98 -2.51
CA VAL A 77 0.76 -10.14 -3.31
C VAL A 77 1.49 -8.94 -3.91
N TRP A 78 2.40 -8.35 -3.14
CA TRP A 78 3.12 -7.13 -3.52
C TRP A 78 4.45 -7.39 -4.26
N GLY A 79 4.89 -8.66 -4.35
CA GLY A 79 6.08 -9.07 -5.10
C GLY A 79 7.34 -8.23 -4.84
N ASN A 80 8.19 -8.14 -5.88
CA ASN A 80 9.35 -7.24 -5.91
C ASN A 80 8.97 -5.92 -6.59
N TYR A 81 8.06 -5.18 -5.96
CA TYR A 81 7.61 -3.87 -6.45
C TYR A 81 7.65 -2.83 -5.34
N ALA A 82 7.73 -1.56 -5.73
CA ALA A 82 7.49 -0.45 -4.83
C ALA A 82 6.64 0.62 -5.53
N VAL A 83 5.71 1.22 -4.80
CA VAL A 83 4.81 2.26 -5.31
C VAL A 83 4.98 3.52 -4.49
N LEU A 84 5.41 4.60 -5.14
CA LEU A 84 5.42 5.93 -4.55
C LEU A 84 4.20 6.69 -5.05
N ALA A 85 3.40 7.23 -4.15
CA ALA A 85 2.12 7.84 -4.50
C ALA A 85 1.79 9.04 -3.61
N TYR A 86 0.97 9.93 -4.15
CA TYR A 86 0.22 10.89 -3.38
C TYR A 86 -1.18 10.34 -3.10
N ALA A 87 -1.56 10.26 -1.83
CA ALA A 87 -2.92 9.99 -1.40
C ALA A 87 -3.27 10.85 -0.17
N PRO A 88 -4.37 11.61 -0.20
CA PRO A 88 -4.78 12.46 0.92
C PRO A 88 -5.07 11.62 2.16
N LYS A 89 -4.63 12.10 3.34
CA LYS A 89 -4.83 11.38 4.61
C LYS A 89 -6.30 11.33 5.04
N ASN A 90 -7.02 12.42 4.80
CA ASN A 90 -8.44 12.57 5.10
C ASN A 90 -9.13 13.14 3.85
N PRO A 91 -9.44 12.29 2.85
CA PRO A 91 -10.07 12.76 1.63
C PRO A 91 -11.43 13.39 1.93
N GLY A 92 -11.70 14.58 1.38
CA GLY A 92 -13.02 15.21 1.43
C GLY A 92 -14.06 14.52 0.54
N GLY A 93 -13.59 13.68 -0.39
CA GLY A 93 -14.40 12.88 -1.31
C GLY A 93 -13.54 12.30 -2.43
N VAL A 94 -14.17 11.56 -3.35
CA VAL A 94 -13.52 11.00 -4.54
C VAL A 94 -13.12 12.06 -5.57
N GLU A 95 -13.63 13.29 -5.41
CA GLU A 95 -13.31 14.44 -6.27
C GLU A 95 -11.95 15.07 -5.93
N GLU A 96 -11.41 14.77 -4.74
CA GLU A 96 -10.09 15.24 -4.37
C GLU A 96 -9.01 14.50 -5.19
N PRO A 97 -7.96 15.18 -5.70
CA PRO A 97 -6.90 14.50 -6.43
C PRO A 97 -6.16 13.45 -5.58
N SER A 98 -6.06 12.22 -6.08
CA SER A 98 -5.34 11.12 -5.44
C SER A 98 -4.81 10.14 -6.48
N PHE A 99 -3.80 9.34 -6.13
CA PHE A 99 -3.39 8.19 -6.92
C PHE A 99 -4.55 7.20 -7.14
N GLY A 100 -5.36 6.98 -6.11
CA GLY A 100 -6.52 6.10 -6.19
C GLY A 100 -7.41 6.17 -4.97
N TYR A 101 -8.57 5.54 -5.11
CA TYR A 101 -9.59 5.41 -4.07
C TYR A 101 -10.08 3.96 -4.01
N THR A 102 -10.67 3.59 -2.87
CA THR A 102 -11.53 2.40 -2.80
C THR A 102 -12.95 2.91 -2.78
N ASP A 103 -13.63 2.82 -3.92
CA ASP A 103 -15.02 3.25 -4.03
C ASP A 103 -15.90 2.23 -3.32
N THR A 104 -16.77 2.72 -2.45
CA THR A 104 -17.72 1.91 -1.68
C THR A 104 -19.13 2.40 -1.96
N MET A 105 -20.10 1.49 -2.10
CA MET A 105 -21.50 1.92 -2.21
C MET A 105 -21.94 2.68 -0.96
N LYS A 106 -22.79 3.69 -1.16
CA LYS A 106 -23.31 4.49 -0.04
C LYS A 106 -24.07 3.59 0.93
N ALA A 107 -23.83 3.78 2.23
CA ALA A 107 -24.39 2.97 3.33
C ALA A 107 -23.89 1.52 3.39
N HIS A 108 -22.80 1.17 2.68
CA HIS A 108 -22.11 -0.11 2.81
C HIS A 108 -20.79 0.09 3.60
N PRO A 109 -20.34 -0.89 4.40
CA PRO A 109 -20.97 -2.19 4.63
C PRO A 109 -22.22 -2.09 5.52
N PHE A 110 -23.18 -2.98 5.28
CA PHE A 110 -24.31 -3.18 6.19
C PHE A 110 -24.50 -4.67 6.50
N VAL A 111 -25.18 -4.93 7.61
CA VAL A 111 -25.54 -6.27 8.05
C VAL A 111 -27.05 -6.42 7.94
N GLU A 112 -27.50 -7.47 7.26
CA GLU A 112 -28.90 -7.81 7.09
C GLU A 112 -29.52 -8.31 8.40
N GLN A 113 -30.85 -8.33 8.47
CA GLN A 113 -31.55 -8.92 9.61
C GLN A 113 -31.17 -10.41 9.72
N PRO A 114 -30.68 -10.88 10.89
CA PRO A 114 -30.27 -12.26 11.04
C PRO A 114 -31.46 -13.21 11.03
N TYR A 115 -31.25 -14.42 10.51
CA TYR A 115 -32.21 -15.51 10.59
C TYR A 115 -31.55 -16.79 11.10
N TRP A 116 -32.35 -17.65 11.74
CA TRP A 116 -31.90 -18.98 12.16
C TRP A 116 -31.98 -19.94 10.98
N GLU A 117 -30.86 -20.57 10.63
CA GLU A 117 -30.81 -21.62 9.61
C GLU A 117 -30.68 -22.99 10.29
N GLU A 118 -31.75 -23.77 10.23
CA GLU A 118 -31.84 -25.09 10.88
C GLU A 118 -30.81 -26.08 10.32
N ASN A 119 -30.50 -26.03 9.02
CA ASN A 119 -29.57 -26.99 8.40
C ASN A 119 -28.15 -26.87 8.96
N VAL A 120 -27.72 -25.66 9.32
CA VAL A 120 -26.42 -25.40 9.96
C VAL A 120 -26.52 -25.12 11.45
N LYS A 121 -27.74 -25.18 12.03
CA LYS A 121 -28.05 -24.91 13.44
C LYS A 121 -27.38 -23.65 13.96
N SER A 122 -27.42 -22.59 13.16
CA SER A 122 -26.69 -21.34 13.41
C SER A 122 -27.49 -20.13 12.96
N TRP A 123 -27.22 -18.99 13.60
CA TRP A 123 -27.70 -17.69 13.12
C TRP A 123 -26.83 -17.21 11.96
N ILE A 124 -27.46 -16.93 10.83
CA ILE A 124 -26.80 -16.39 9.65
C ILE A 124 -26.96 -14.88 9.61
N TYR A 125 -25.85 -14.17 9.39
CA TYR A 125 -25.79 -12.73 9.24
C TYR A 125 -25.29 -12.43 7.82
N GLY A 126 -26.19 -11.95 6.95
CA GLY A 126 -25.80 -11.47 5.63
C GLY A 126 -24.99 -10.18 5.78
N VAL A 127 -23.77 -10.17 5.24
CA VAL A 127 -22.91 -8.98 5.24
C VAL A 127 -22.63 -8.61 3.79
N THR A 128 -23.12 -7.44 3.39
CA THR A 128 -22.89 -6.91 2.05
C THR A 128 -21.87 -5.79 2.13
N TYR A 129 -20.72 -5.99 1.47
CA TYR A 129 -19.69 -4.97 1.33
C TYR A 129 -19.18 -4.87 -0.11
N GLU A 130 -19.79 -3.96 -0.85
CA GLU A 130 -19.45 -3.71 -2.24
C GLU A 130 -18.42 -2.60 -2.32
N ARG A 131 -17.26 -2.95 -2.84
CA ARG A 131 -16.14 -2.04 -3.00
C ARG A 131 -15.29 -2.39 -4.21
N ALA A 132 -14.71 -1.38 -4.84
CA ALA A 132 -13.77 -1.54 -5.94
C ALA A 132 -12.58 -0.58 -5.75
N PRO A 133 -11.33 -1.07 -5.82
CA PRO A 133 -10.17 -0.19 -5.91
C PRO A 133 -10.11 0.44 -7.31
N VAL A 134 -10.01 1.76 -7.37
CA VAL A 134 -9.97 2.54 -8.60
C VAL A 134 -8.69 3.38 -8.63
N LEU A 135 -7.96 3.31 -9.74
CA LEU A 135 -6.85 4.21 -10.03
C LEU A 135 -7.40 5.52 -10.60
N ALA A 136 -7.46 6.55 -9.77
CA ALA A 136 -8.04 7.84 -10.12
C ALA A 136 -7.04 8.74 -10.88
N GLY A 137 -5.79 8.79 -10.40
CA GLY A 137 -4.78 9.71 -10.91
C GLY A 137 -3.44 9.03 -11.09
N MET A 138 -3.21 8.40 -12.24
CA MET A 138 -1.93 7.73 -12.54
C MET A 138 -0.73 8.69 -12.48
N SER A 139 -0.91 9.97 -12.77
CA SER A 139 0.12 11.00 -12.67
C SER A 139 0.59 11.25 -11.22
N ALA A 140 -0.23 10.91 -10.23
CA ALA A 140 0.07 11.02 -8.81
C ALA A 140 0.79 9.78 -8.23
N GLY A 141 1.18 8.83 -9.08
CA GLY A 141 1.89 7.61 -8.69
C GLY A 141 3.13 7.32 -9.53
N TYR A 142 4.00 6.47 -8.99
CA TYR A 142 5.19 5.98 -9.66
C TYR A 142 5.48 4.55 -9.21
N LEU A 143 5.63 3.64 -10.17
CA LEU A 143 5.94 2.23 -9.92
C LEU A 143 7.43 1.97 -10.14
N PHE A 144 8.06 1.33 -9.16
CA PHE A 144 9.39 0.74 -9.28
C PHE A 144 9.24 -0.76 -9.48
N ILE A 145 9.82 -1.25 -10.57
CA ILE A 145 9.81 -2.67 -10.95
C ILE A 145 11.17 -3.25 -10.56
N ASN A 146 11.15 -4.39 -9.87
CA ASN A 146 12.32 -5.12 -9.38
C ASN A 146 13.35 -4.21 -8.66
N PRO A 147 12.96 -3.44 -7.64
CA PRO A 147 13.87 -2.56 -6.92
C PRO A 147 14.88 -3.32 -6.03
N ALA A 148 14.57 -4.54 -5.60
CA ALA A 148 15.54 -5.42 -4.96
C ALA A 148 16.22 -6.30 -6.02
N ALA A 149 17.52 -6.56 -5.85
CA ALA A 149 18.19 -7.60 -6.62
C ALA A 149 17.50 -8.95 -6.30
N GLU A 150 17.15 -9.70 -7.34
CA GLU A 150 16.71 -11.09 -7.19
C GLU A 150 17.94 -11.90 -6.74
N GLU A 151 17.83 -12.58 -5.60
CA GLU A 151 18.78 -13.63 -5.21
C GLU A 151 18.51 -14.92 -6.01
#